data_AF-J9EA48-F1
#
_entry.id   AF-J9EA48-F1
#
_cell.length_a   1.000
_cell.length_b   1.000
_cell.length_c   1.000
_cell.angle_alpha   90.00
_cell.angle_beta   90.00
_cell.angle_gamma   90.00
#
_symmetry.space_group_name_H-M   'P 1'
#
loop_
_entity.id
_entity.type
_entity.pdbx_description
1 polymer ?
#
loop_
_entity_poly.entity_id
_entity_poly.type
_entity_poly.pdbx_seq_one_letter_code
_entity_poly.pdbx_strand_id
1 'polypeptide(L)' 'IGFDFNNHFKLARSDRELKIRNPQLSDGGIYQCQVVNGFGHRELNFTVTFYDPAVENEENTDSTLTLTTNGNLF' A
#
# COMPACT_ATOMS: atom_id res chain seq x y z
N ILE A 1 -23.75 -15.56 6.87
CA ILE A 1 -22.83 -14.79 7.74
C ILE A 1 -22.45 -13.56 6.95
N GLY A 2 -23.12 -12.44 7.22
CA GLY A 2 -22.84 -11.18 6.53
C GLY A 2 -21.61 -10.57 7.17
N PHE A 3 -20.52 -10.51 6.42
CA PHE A 3 -19.29 -9.87 6.88
C PHE A 3 -19.46 -8.36 6.75
N ASP A 4 -19.98 -7.73 7.81
CA ASP A 4 -19.91 -6.28 7.96
C ASP A 4 -18.47 -5.94 8.35
N PHE A 5 -17.58 -5.98 7.36
CA PHE A 5 -16.24 -5.48 7.55
C PHE A 5 -16.36 -3.98 7.78
N ASN A 6 -15.81 -3.51 8.91
CA ASN A 6 -15.70 -2.12 9.30
C ASN A 6 -15.56 -1.20 8.08
N ASN A 7 -16.21 -0.03 8.08
CA ASN A 7 -16.28 0.94 6.97
C ASN A 7 -14.98 1.18 6.14
N HIS A 8 -13.82 0.78 6.66
CA HIS A 8 -12.51 0.65 6.02
C HIS A 8 -12.45 -0.39 4.88
N PHE A 9 -12.92 -1.61 5.08
CA PHE A 9 -12.91 -2.71 4.09
C PHE A 9 -14.32 -3.04 3.62
N LYS A 10 -14.53 -3.18 2.31
CA LYS A 10 -15.85 -3.52 1.78
C LYS A 10 -15.75 -4.45 0.57
N LEU A 11 -16.52 -5.53 0.60
CA LEU A 11 -16.71 -6.38 -0.55
C LEU A 11 -17.73 -5.78 -1.53
N ALA A 12 -17.47 -5.91 -2.83
CA ALA A 12 -18.29 -5.39 -3.91
C ALA A 12 -18.37 -6.39 -5.07
N ARG A 13 -19.29 -6.13 -6.01
CA ARG A 13 -19.57 -6.98 -7.19
C ARG A 13 -19.73 -8.47 -6.83
N SER A 14 -20.61 -8.77 -5.89
CA SER A 14 -20.85 -10.14 -5.40
C SER A 14 -19.57 -10.77 -4.84
N ASP A 15 -18.89 -10.04 -3.95
CA ASP A 15 -17.71 -10.48 -3.21
C ASP A 15 -16.48 -10.81 -4.07
N ARG A 16 -16.46 -10.32 -5.31
CA ARG A 16 -15.33 -10.48 -6.24
C ARG A 16 -14.36 -9.30 -6.22
N GLU A 17 -14.75 -8.19 -5.60
CA GLU A 17 -13.90 -7.01 -5.44
C GLU A 17 -13.77 -6.66 -3.96
N LEU A 18 -12.54 -6.44 -3.49
CA LEU A 18 -12.25 -5.82 -2.20
C LEU A 18 -11.97 -4.33 -2.40
N LYS A 19 -12.69 -3.48 -1.66
CA LYS A 19 -12.47 -2.04 -1.63
C LYS A 19 -11.91 -1.65 -0.27
N ILE A 20 -10.81 -0.90 -0.28
CA ILE A 20 -10.14 -0.37 0.91
C ILE A 20 -10.33 1.16 0.87
N ARG A 21 -10.96 1.73 1.89
CA ARG A 21 -11.18 3.18 2.01
C ARG A 21 -10.07 3.78 2.86
N ASN A 22 -9.62 4.99 2.54
CA ASN A 22 -8.55 5.68 3.29
C ASN A 22 -7.33 4.76 3.55
N PRO A 23 -6.72 4.19 2.49
CA PRO A 23 -5.68 3.19 2.63
C PRO A 23 -4.48 3.72 3.44
N GLN A 24 -3.91 2.86 4.26
CA GLN A 24 -2.75 3.11 5.11
C GLN A 24 -1.61 2.17 4.74
N LEU A 25 -0.36 2.54 5.06
CA LEU A 25 0.80 1.67 4.81
C LEU A 25 0.64 0.29 5.50
N SER A 26 0.01 0.26 6.67
CA SER A 26 -0.29 -0.98 7.41
C SER A 26 -1.36 -1.87 6.77
N ASP A 27 -2.08 -1.40 5.75
CA ASP A 27 -2.99 -2.23 4.97
C ASP A 27 -2.23 -3.13 3.97
N GLY A 28 -0.91 -2.94 3.82
CA GLY A 28 -0.07 -3.81 3.00
C GLY A 28 -0.02 -5.24 3.55
N GLY A 29 0.00 -6.23 2.65
CA GLY A 29 0.03 -7.63 3.05
C GLY A 29 -0.44 -8.59 1.96
N ILE A 30 -0.67 -9.84 2.37
CA ILE A 30 -1.20 -10.87 1.48
C ILE A 30 -2.73 -10.93 1.66
N TYR A 31 -3.44 -10.63 0.58
CA TYR A 31 -4.89 -10.76 0.50
C TYR A 31 -5.24 -12.06 -0.22
N GLN A 32 -6.15 -12.84 0.34
CA GLN A 32 -6.59 -14.09 -0.26
C GLN A 32 -8.04 -13.98 -0.75
N CYS A 33 -8.25 -14.34 -2.02
CA CYS A 33 -9.58 -14.62 -2.55
C CYS A 33 -9.81 -16.13 -2.48
N GLN A 34 -10.89 -16.54 -1.81
CA GLN A 34 -11.31 -17.94 -1.74
C GLN A 34 -12.68 -18.10 -2.39
N VAL A 35 -12.78 -19.03 -3.35
CA VAL A 35 -14.03 -19.37 -4.02
C VAL A 35 -14.39 -20.80 -3.68
N VAL A 36 -15.61 -21.02 -3.20
CA VAL A 36 -16.09 -22.32 -2.72
C VAL A 36 -17.30 -22.78 -3.54
N ASN A 37 -17.34 -24.06 -3.89
CA ASN A 37 -18.53 -24.71 -4.44
C ASN A 37 -18.81 -26.03 -3.67
N GLY A 38 -19.83 -26.79 -4.08
CA GLY A 38 -20.22 -28.02 -3.38
C GLY A 38 -19.18 -29.17 -3.40
N PHE A 39 -18.10 -29.04 -4.17
CA PHE A 39 -17.07 -30.07 -4.34
C PHE A 39 -15.70 -29.65 -3.79
N GLY A 40 -15.52 -28.40 -3.37
CA GLY A 40 -14.25 -27.91 -2.84
C GLY A 40 -14.09 -26.40 -2.93
N HIS A 41 -12.85 -25.96 -2.80
CA HIS A 41 -12.48 -24.55 -2.86
C HIS A 41 -11.23 -24.32 -3.70
N ARG A 42 -11.04 -23.08 -4.14
CA ARG A 42 -9.82 -22.60 -4.76
C ARG A 42 -9.44 -21.27 -4.14
N GLU A 43 -8.13 -21.07 -3.98
CA GLU A 43 -7.55 -19.86 -3.40
C GLU A 43 -6.64 -19.16 -4.40
N LEU A 44 -6.62 -17.83 -4.32
CA LEU A 44 -5.70 -16.98 -5.04
C LEU A 44 -5.18 -15.89 -4.09
N ASN A 45 -3.87 -15.80 -3.96
CA ASN A 45 -3.20 -14.84 -3.09
C ASN A 45 -2.69 -13.64 -3.91
N PHE A 46 -2.86 -12.44 -3.35
CA PHE A 46 -2.42 -11.18 -3.90
C PHE A 46 -1.52 -10.49 -2.88
N THR A 47 -0.27 -10.19 -3.26
CA THR A 47 0.58 -9.31 -2.45
C THR A 47 0.24 -7.86 -2.80
N VAL A 48 -0.22 -7.11 -1.82
CA VAL A 48 -0.60 -5.70 -1.97
C VAL A 48 0.36 -4.84 -1.16
N THR A 49 0.92 -3.83 -1.80
CA THR A 49 1.77 -2.81 -1.18
C THR A 49 1.15 -1.44 -1.38
N PHE A 50 1.22 -0.61 -0.33
CA PHE A 50 0.81 0.79 -0.39
C PHE A 50 2.04 1.68 -0.31
N TYR A 51 1.96 2.82 -1.00
CA TYR A 51 3.05 3.78 -1.09
C TYR A 51 2.53 5.16 -0.69
N ASP A 52 3.31 5.86 0.15
CA ASP A 52 3.05 7.24 0.54
C ASP A 52 4.19 8.13 0.01
N PRO A 53 3.90 8.99 -1.00
CA PRO A 53 4.91 9.87 -1.57
C PRO A 53 5.45 10.91 -0.59
N ALA A 54 4.76 11.21 0.52
CA ALA A 54 5.24 12.17 1.52
C ALA A 54 6.39 11.58 2.36
N VAL A 55 6.34 10.29 2.69
CA VAL A 55 7.36 9.60 3.50
C VAL A 55 8.69 9.47 2.74
N GLU A 56 8.65 9.32 1.42
CA GLU A 56 9.89 9.20 0.61
C GLU A 56 10.68 10.52 0.52
N ASN A 57 10.05 11.66 0.80
CA ASN A 57 10.73 12.96 0.82
C ASN A 57 11.42 13.27 2.16
N GLU A 58 11.20 12.47 3.21
CA GLU A 58 11.81 12.65 4.53
C GLU A 58 13.14 11.89 4.71
N GLU A 59 13.48 10.95 3.81
CA GLU A 59 14.84 10.37 3.73
C GLU A 59 15.84 11.27 2.97
N ASN A 60 15.43 12.45 2.50
CA ASN A 60 16.31 13.49 1.93
C ASN A 60 16.51 14.69 2.88
N THR A 61 16.47 14.48 4.19
CA THR A 61 16.84 15.50 5.18
C THR A 61 18.13 15.19 5.93
N ASP A 62 19.16 14.72 5.21
CA ASP A 62 20.55 14.96 5.61
C ASP A 62 21.16 16.03 4.67
N SER A 63 20.57 17.21 4.75
CA SER A 63 20.96 18.40 4.01
C SER A 63 22.08 19.13 4.75
N THR A 64 23.34 18.99 4.36
CA THR A 64 24.43 20.00 4.38
C THR A 64 25.79 19.37 3.95
N LEU A 65 26.74 19.93 3.17
CA LEU A 65 27.39 21.25 3.24
C LEU A 65 28.29 21.58 2.00
N THR A 66 28.32 22.89 1.70
CA THR A 66 29.39 23.83 1.25
C THR A 66 30.38 23.51 0.13
N LEU A 67 30.32 24.33 -0.93
CA LEU A 67 31.45 24.63 -1.82
C LEU A 67 31.95 26.07 -1.57
N THR A 68 33.23 26.21 -1.21
CA THR A 68 34.00 27.46 -1.07
C THR A 68 35.36 27.21 -1.78
N THR A 69 36.06 28.10 -2.49
CA THR A 69 36.16 29.56 -2.53
C THR A 69 36.39 30.06 -3.97
N ASN A 70 36.14 31.36 -4.19
CA ASN A 70 36.47 32.10 -5.40
C ASN A 70 38.00 32.30 -5.52
N GLY A 71 38.66 31.54 -6.39
CA GLY A 71 40.04 31.79 -6.78
C GLY A 71 40.11 32.52 -8.11
N ASN A 72 40.29 33.85 -8.08
CA ASN A 72 40.73 34.61 -9.26
C ASN A 72 42.07 34.03 -9.75
N LEU A 73 42.11 33.50 -10.97
CA LEU A 73 43.36 33.33 -11.70
C LEU A 73 43.73 34.69 -12.31
N PHE A 74 44.79 35.32 -11.78
CA PHE A 74 45.64 36.22 -12.55
C PHE A 74 46.65 35.38 -13.34
#